data_AF-A0A9N7MYU1-F1
#
_entry.id   AF-A0A9N7MYU1-F1
#
_cell.length_a   1.000
_cell.length_b   1.000
_cell.length_c   1.000
_cell.angle_alpha   90.00
_cell.angle_beta   90.00
_cell.angle_gamma   90.00
#
_symmetry.space_group_name_H-M   'P 1'
#
loop_
_entity.id
_entity.type
_entity.pdbx_description
1 polymer ?
#
loop_
_entity_poly.entity_id
_entity_poly.type
_entity_poly.pdbx_seq_one_letter_code
_entity_poly.pdbx_strand_id
1 'polypeptide(L)'
;MGSEGPAASAAVTIHVTGFKKFHGVTENPTETIVSNLEAFMNKRGLPKGLILGSCTILETAGHGALVSLYQTLQSAVSMNADMPNSGSVIWVHFGVNSGATRFALENQAFNEATFRCPDEMGWKPQKVAIVPADGGISRIRKV
;
A
#
# COMPACT_ATOMS: atom_id res chain seq x y z
N MET A 1 -39.08 11.36 -22.27
CA MET A 1 -38.53 9.99 -22.32
C MET A 1 -37.03 10.13 -22.46
N GLY A 2 -36.29 9.94 -21.38
CA GLY A 2 -34.84 10.18 -21.35
C GLY A 2 -34.40 10.22 -19.89
N SER A 3 -34.52 9.10 -19.20
CA SER A 3 -33.79 8.90 -17.95
C SER A 3 -32.32 8.75 -18.35
N GLU A 4 -31.51 9.76 -18.00
CA GLU A 4 -30.08 9.55 -17.90
C GLU A 4 -29.88 8.43 -16.88
N GLY A 5 -29.54 7.23 -17.37
CA GLY A 5 -29.12 6.15 -16.50
C GLY A 5 -27.97 6.65 -15.63
N PRO A 6 -27.81 6.15 -14.38
CA PRO A 6 -26.74 6.61 -13.52
C PRO A 6 -25.42 6.47 -14.28
N ALA A 7 -24.70 7.59 -14.40
CA ALA A 7 -23.41 7.67 -15.07
C ALA A 7 -22.62 6.40 -14.73
N ALA A 8 -22.17 5.67 -15.75
CA ALA A 8 -21.41 4.43 -15.58
C ALA A 8 -20.40 4.63 -14.44
N SER A 9 -20.64 3.97 -13.30
CA SER A 9 -19.91 4.25 -12.06
C SER A 9 -18.43 4.20 -12.36
N ALA A 10 -17.73 5.33 -12.17
CA ALA A 10 -16.30 5.42 -12.44
C ALA A 10 -15.59 4.22 -11.79
N ALA A 11 -14.78 3.51 -12.56
CA ALA A 11 -14.14 2.29 -12.07
C ALA A 11 -13.25 2.62 -10.85
N VAL A 12 -13.05 1.65 -9.97
CA VAL A 12 -12.14 1.78 -8.82
C VAL A 12 -10.93 0.91 -9.09
N THR A 13 -9.76 1.52 -9.22
CA THR A 13 -8.49 0.81 -9.40
C THR A 13 -7.82 0.61 -8.05
N ILE A 14 -7.51 -0.64 -7.70
CA ILE A 14 -6.83 -0.99 -6.45
C ILE A 14 -5.40 -1.42 -6.74
N HIS A 15 -4.45 -0.75 -6.10
CA HIS A 15 -3.05 -1.15 -6.07
C HIS A 15 -2.73 -1.73 -4.71
N VAL A 16 -2.08 -2.89 -4.69
CA VAL A 16 -1.83 -3.66 -3.47
C VAL A 16 -0.34 -3.84 -3.29
N THR A 17 0.17 -3.58 -2.09
CA THR A 17 1.54 -3.93 -1.73
C THR A 17 1.61 -4.93 -0.61
N GLY A 18 2.65 -5.77 -0.64
CA GLY A 18 3.09 -6.60 0.46
C GLY A 18 4.57 -6.36 0.74
N PHE A 19 5.14 -7.09 1.71
CA PHE A 19 6.55 -6.99 2.05
C PHE A 19 7.24 -8.34 1.89
N LYS A 20 8.51 -8.32 1.51
CA LYS A 20 9.38 -9.50 1.54
C LYS A 20 9.54 -10.04 2.97
N LYS A 21 10.16 -11.22 3.09
CA LYS A 21 10.67 -11.73 4.37
C LYS A 21 11.57 -10.73 5.11
N PHE A 22 11.67 -10.90 6.43
CA PHE A 22 12.59 -10.15 7.28
C PHE A 22 12.95 -10.93 8.55
N HIS A 23 13.97 -10.47 9.28
CA HIS A 23 14.42 -10.97 10.58
C HIS A 23 13.41 -11.85 11.34
N GLY A 24 13.64 -13.17 11.35
CA GLY A 24 12.85 -14.15 12.11
C GLY A 24 11.53 -14.58 11.48
N VAL A 25 11.13 -14.00 10.34
CA VAL A 25 9.95 -14.36 9.55
C VAL A 25 10.43 -14.90 8.19
N THR A 26 10.68 -16.21 8.13
CA THR A 26 11.18 -16.88 6.92
C THR A 26 10.18 -16.82 5.76
N GLU A 27 8.89 -16.74 6.09
CA GLU A 27 7.79 -16.60 5.14
C GLU A 27 6.89 -15.45 5.59
N ASN A 28 6.85 -14.37 4.81
CA ASN A 28 5.94 -13.27 5.07
C ASN A 28 4.58 -13.58 4.41
N PRO A 29 3.48 -13.70 5.18
CA PRO A 29 2.18 -14.03 4.62
C PRO A 29 1.69 -12.96 3.63
N THR A 30 2.13 -11.72 3.77
CA THR A 30 1.77 -10.63 2.85
C THR A 30 2.42 -10.82 1.47
N GLU A 31 3.64 -11.34 1.40
CA GLU A 31 4.31 -11.69 0.15
C GLU A 31 3.49 -12.75 -0.60
N THR A 32 3.04 -13.77 0.12
CA THR A 32 2.21 -14.86 -0.43
C THR A 32 0.86 -14.34 -0.92
N ILE A 33 0.17 -13.54 -0.10
CA ILE A 33 -1.15 -12.99 -0.46
C ILE A 33 -1.04 -12.15 -1.73
N VAL A 34 -0.10 -11.20 -1.76
CA VAL A 34 0.00 -10.22 -2.85
C VAL A 34 0.51 -10.86 -4.14
N SER A 35 1.48 -11.78 -4.07
CA SER A 35 1.99 -12.49 -5.26
C SER A 35 0.95 -13.39 -5.93
N ASN A 36 -0.02 -13.91 -5.15
CA ASN A 36 -1.08 -14.77 -5.68
C ASN A 36 -2.38 -14.03 -6.03
N LEU A 37 -2.49 -12.75 -5.68
CA LEU A 37 -3.75 -12.00 -5.75
C LEU A 37 -4.29 -11.90 -7.18
N GLU A 38 -3.42 -11.60 -8.14
CA GLU A 38 -3.81 -11.47 -9.54
C GLU A 38 -4.37 -12.80 -10.09
N ALA A 39 -3.64 -13.90 -9.89
CA ALA A 39 -4.10 -15.23 -10.31
C ALA A 39 -5.42 -15.63 -9.61
N PHE A 40 -5.56 -15.30 -8.33
CA PHE A 40 -6.79 -15.55 -7.57
C PHE A 40 -7.97 -14.77 -8.16
N MET A 41 -7.80 -13.48 -8.45
CA MET A 41 -8.84 -12.61 -9.01
C MET A 41 -9.20 -13.01 -10.44
N ASN A 42 -8.23 -13.40 -11.26
CA ASN A 42 -8.48 -13.94 -12.60
C ASN A 42 -9.31 -15.22 -12.56
N LYS A 43 -9.09 -16.07 -11.54
CA LYS A 43 -9.87 -17.30 -11.34
C LYS A 43 -11.26 -17.06 -10.76
N ARG A 44 -11.41 -16.12 -9.84
CA ARG A 44 -12.66 -15.85 -9.12
C ARG A 44 -13.55 -14.79 -9.78
N GLY A 45 -12.98 -13.99 -10.68
CA GLY A 45 -13.59 -12.79 -11.21
C GLY A 45 -13.44 -11.60 -10.28
N LEU A 46 -13.42 -10.40 -10.87
CA LEU A 46 -13.42 -9.13 -10.15
C LEU A 46 -14.87 -8.61 -10.02
N PRO A 47 -15.22 -7.95 -8.90
CA PRO A 47 -16.49 -7.24 -8.78
C PRO A 47 -16.66 -6.20 -9.91
N LYS A 48 -17.90 -5.99 -10.35
CA LYS A 48 -18.19 -5.00 -11.40
C LYS A 48 -17.72 -3.61 -10.95
N GLY A 49 -16.98 -2.93 -11.82
CA GLY A 49 -16.45 -1.60 -11.55
C GLY A 49 -15.15 -1.60 -10.73
N LEU A 50 -14.56 -2.76 -10.44
CA LEU A 50 -13.26 -2.86 -9.76
C LEU A 50 -12.18 -3.34 -10.73
N ILE A 51 -11.06 -2.63 -10.75
CA ILE A 51 -9.87 -2.94 -11.53
C ILE A 51 -8.75 -3.28 -10.54
N LEU A 52 -8.11 -4.43 -10.72
CA LEU A 52 -6.86 -4.72 -10.03
C LEU A 52 -5.73 -4.01 -10.82
N GLY A 53 -5.09 -3.02 -10.20
CA GLY A 53 -4.02 -2.24 -10.81
C GLY A 53 -2.68 -2.97 -10.77
N SER A 54 -1.97 -2.89 -9.64
CA SER A 54 -0.69 -3.57 -9.45
C SER A 54 -0.65 -4.36 -8.15
N CYS A 55 0.12 -5.44 -8.14
CA CYS A 55 0.49 -6.20 -6.95
C CYS A 55 2.01 -6.12 -6.77
N THR A 56 2.49 -5.32 -5.82
CA THR A 56 3.92 -5.02 -5.66
C THR A 56 4.46 -5.57 -4.35
N ILE A 57 5.56 -6.32 -4.39
CA ILE A 57 6.29 -6.73 -3.18
C ILE A 57 7.41 -5.73 -2.90
N LEU A 58 7.38 -5.11 -1.73
CA LEU A 58 8.38 -4.15 -1.27
C LEU A 58 9.46 -4.83 -0.41
N GLU A 59 10.67 -4.29 -0.43
CA GLU A 59 11.71 -4.69 0.53
C GLU A 59 11.26 -4.35 1.96
N THR A 60 11.61 -5.20 2.93
CA THR A 60 11.41 -4.87 4.35
C THR A 60 12.56 -4.03 4.86
N ALA A 61 12.75 -2.87 4.21
CA ALA A 61 13.78 -1.90 4.51
C ALA A 61 13.20 -0.50 4.30
N GLY A 62 13.28 0.36 5.32
CA GLY A 62 12.58 1.64 5.30
C GLY A 62 13.03 2.54 4.14
N HIS A 63 14.35 2.73 4.01
CA HIS A 63 14.92 3.46 2.86
C HIS A 63 14.96 2.59 1.59
N GLY A 64 15.26 1.29 1.73
CA GLY A 64 15.37 0.37 0.59
C GLY A 64 14.09 0.20 -0.21
N ALA A 65 12.92 0.40 0.41
CA ALA A 65 11.61 0.30 -0.24
C ALA A 65 11.17 1.57 -0.97
N LEU A 66 11.78 2.73 -0.71
CA LEU A 66 11.26 4.03 -1.16
C LEU A 66 11.13 4.13 -2.67
N VAL A 67 12.14 3.65 -3.42
CA VAL A 67 12.14 3.73 -4.88
C VAL A 67 10.95 2.95 -5.46
N SER A 68 10.80 1.69 -5.07
CA SER A 68 9.69 0.83 -5.53
C SER A 68 8.32 1.35 -5.09
N LEU A 69 8.24 1.91 -3.87
CA LEU A 69 7.01 2.53 -3.37
C LEU A 69 6.63 3.76 -4.23
N TYR A 70 7.56 4.68 -4.46
CA TYR A 70 7.30 5.88 -5.27
C TYR A 70 6.96 5.53 -6.71
N GLN A 71 7.63 4.56 -7.31
CA GLN A 71 7.29 4.07 -8.65
C GLN A 71 5.85 3.53 -8.70
N THR A 72 5.44 2.75 -7.71
CA THR A 72 4.07 2.20 -7.61
C THR A 72 3.02 3.31 -7.46
N LEU A 73 3.30 4.30 -6.60
CA LEU A 73 2.41 5.45 -6.40
C LEU A 73 2.31 6.30 -7.67
N GLN A 74 3.45 6.58 -8.32
CA GLN A 74 3.49 7.40 -9.52
C GLN A 74 2.79 6.72 -10.69
N SER A 75 3.02 5.42 -10.92
CA SER A 75 2.35 4.69 -12.01
C SER A 75 0.82 4.73 -11.89
N ALA A 76 0.30 4.64 -10.66
CA ALA A 76 -1.13 4.67 -10.39
C ALA A 76 -1.76 6.04 -10.68
N VAL A 77 -1.02 7.13 -10.43
CA VAL A 77 -1.50 8.50 -10.68
C VAL A 77 -1.34 8.90 -12.15
N SER A 78 -0.19 8.58 -12.76
CA SER A 78 0.10 8.94 -14.16
C SER A 78 -0.84 8.25 -15.15
N MET A 79 -1.24 6.99 -14.90
CA MET A 79 -2.23 6.30 -15.75
C MET A 79 -3.60 6.99 -15.79
N ASN A 80 -3.92 7.81 -14.79
CA ASN A 80 -5.21 8.47 -14.63
C ASN A 80 -5.19 9.95 -15.05
N ALA A 81 -4.02 10.54 -15.26
CA ALA A 81 -3.87 11.96 -15.57
C ALA A 81 -4.41 12.34 -16.97
N ASP A 82 -4.34 11.41 -17.92
CA ASP A 82 -4.73 11.66 -19.32
C ASP A 82 -6.21 11.35 -19.62
N MET A 83 -6.98 10.88 -18.62
CA MET A 83 -8.38 10.48 -18.79
C MET A 83 -9.33 11.40 -18.00
N PRO A 84 -10.20 12.18 -18.66
CA PRO A 84 -11.10 13.14 -18.01
C PRO A 84 -12.22 12.51 -17.15
N ASN A 85 -12.23 11.18 -17.03
CA ASN A 85 -13.17 10.40 -16.21
C ASN A 85 -12.42 9.28 -15.47
N SER A 86 -11.20 9.58 -15.01
CA SER A 86 -10.37 8.61 -14.31
C SER A 86 -11.06 8.12 -13.05
N GLY A 87 -11.01 6.80 -12.89
CA GLY A 87 -11.58 6.10 -11.76
C GLY A 87 -11.00 6.54 -10.42
N SER A 88 -11.61 6.11 -9.32
CA SER A 88 -10.98 6.28 -8.01
C SER A 88 -9.80 5.33 -7.86
N VAL A 89 -8.68 5.81 -7.33
CA VAL A 89 -7.50 4.99 -7.02
C VAL A 89 -7.47 4.70 -5.52
N ILE A 90 -7.33 3.42 -5.17
CA ILE A 90 -7.15 2.97 -3.79
C ILE A 90 -5.80 2.24 -3.70
N TRP A 91 -5.00 2.60 -2.69
CA TRP A 91 -3.81 1.85 -2.31
C TRP A 91 -4.07 1.04 -1.04
N VAL A 92 -3.75 -0.25 -1.08
CA VAL A 92 -3.86 -1.16 0.06
C VAL A 92 -2.47 -1.71 0.38
N HIS A 93 -1.94 -1.35 1.53
CA HIS A 93 -0.64 -1.82 2.00
C HIS A 93 -0.84 -2.92 3.04
N PHE A 94 -0.45 -4.15 2.72
CA PHE A 94 -0.42 -5.25 3.69
C PHE A 94 0.88 -5.24 4.49
N GLY A 95 0.77 -5.42 5.80
CA GLY A 95 1.88 -5.70 6.70
C GLY A 95 1.59 -6.94 7.56
N VAL A 96 2.64 -7.56 8.09
CA VAL A 96 2.50 -8.71 9.00
C VAL A 96 2.64 -8.25 10.45
N ASN A 97 1.73 -8.72 11.31
CA ASN A 97 1.82 -8.60 12.76
C ASN A 97 1.76 -10.02 13.34
N SER A 98 2.89 -10.53 13.81
CA SER A 98 3.03 -11.93 14.26
C SER A 98 2.16 -12.29 15.48
N GLY A 99 1.73 -11.29 16.25
CA GLY A 99 0.85 -11.49 17.39
C GLY A 99 -0.65 -11.44 17.06
N ALA A 100 -1.02 -11.08 15.83
CA ALA A 100 -2.42 -10.91 15.44
C ALA A 100 -3.05 -12.21 14.94
N THR A 101 -4.32 -12.46 15.34
CA THR A 101 -5.11 -13.62 14.92
C THR A 101 -6.14 -13.30 13.83
N ARG A 102 -6.18 -12.04 13.39
CA ARG A 102 -7.15 -11.49 12.43
C ARG A 102 -6.57 -10.28 11.72
N PHE A 103 -7.17 -9.92 10.58
CA PHE A 103 -6.87 -8.64 9.94
C PHE A 103 -7.31 -7.47 10.83
N ALA A 104 -6.49 -6.42 10.79
CA ALA A 104 -6.75 -5.13 11.41
C ALA A 104 -6.52 -4.03 10.37
N LEU A 105 -7.27 -2.94 10.47
CA LEU A 105 -7.08 -1.74 9.66
C LEU A 105 -6.36 -0.70 10.52
N GLU A 106 -5.23 -0.20 10.00
CA GLU A 106 -4.52 0.90 10.65
C GLU A 106 -5.25 2.21 10.37
N ASN A 107 -5.67 2.88 11.44
CA ASN A 107 -6.42 4.14 11.33
C ASN A 107 -5.51 5.38 11.32
N GLN A 108 -4.23 5.20 11.64
CA GLN A 108 -3.28 6.30 11.80
C GLN A 108 -1.85 5.84 11.50
N ALA A 109 -1.07 6.70 10.83
CA ALA A 109 0.37 6.58 10.69
C ALA A 109 1.06 7.75 11.41
N PHE A 110 2.13 7.47 12.16
CA PHE A 110 2.90 8.48 12.89
C PHE A 110 4.11 8.93 12.08
N ASN A 111 4.50 10.21 12.21
CA ASN A 111 5.74 10.75 11.65
C ASN A 111 6.97 10.37 12.51
N GLU A 112 7.11 9.08 12.85
CA GLU A 112 8.19 8.57 13.70
C GLU A 112 8.64 7.20 13.20
N ALA A 113 9.95 7.05 13.00
CA ALA A 113 10.63 5.78 12.81
C ALA A 113 11.40 5.39 14.09
N THR A 114 10.91 4.36 14.77
CA THR A 114 11.55 3.74 15.92
C THR A 114 11.46 2.22 15.78
N PHE A 115 12.60 1.55 15.52
CA PHE A 115 12.61 0.11 15.30
C PHE A 115 13.24 -0.66 16.48
N ARG A 116 12.60 -1.75 16.90
CA ARG A 116 13.14 -2.66 17.93
C ARG A 116 14.36 -3.43 17.45
N CYS A 117 14.39 -3.82 16.18
CA CYS A 117 15.49 -4.50 15.52
C CYS A 117 15.86 -3.76 14.22
N PRO A 118 17.05 -3.98 13.66
CA PRO A 118 17.39 -3.44 12.35
C PRO A 118 16.44 -3.98 11.28
N ASP A 119 16.20 -3.18 10.24
CA ASP A 119 15.57 -3.68 9.01
C ASP A 119 16.54 -4.58 8.20
N GLU A 120 16.10 -5.10 7.06
CA GLU A 120 16.92 -6.02 6.25
C GLU A 120 18.19 -5.38 5.66
N MET A 121 18.31 -4.05 5.70
CA MET A 121 19.51 -3.32 5.29
C MET A 121 20.29 -2.74 6.48
N GLY A 122 19.95 -3.14 7.71
CA GLY A 122 20.65 -2.76 8.93
C GLY A 122 20.24 -1.40 9.51
N TRP A 123 19.22 -0.73 8.96
CA TRP A 123 18.76 0.55 9.50
C TRP A 123 17.91 0.33 10.76
N LYS A 124 18.32 0.96 11.88
CA LYS A 124 17.63 0.87 13.18
C LYS A 124 17.44 2.26 13.80
N PRO A 125 16.53 3.09 13.26
CA PRO A 125 16.29 4.43 13.77
C PRO A 125 15.69 4.39 15.19
N GLN A 126 15.95 5.45 15.96
CA GLN A 126 15.38 5.68 17.29
C GLN A 126 14.81 7.10 17.34
N LYS A 127 13.48 7.24 17.41
CA LYS A 127 12.75 8.53 17.49
C LYS A 127 13.09 9.49 16.35
N VAL A 128 13.28 8.97 15.14
CA VAL A 128 13.63 9.77 13.96
C VAL A 128 12.35 10.19 13.23
N ALA A 129 12.21 11.46 12.84
CA ALA A 129 11.09 11.90 12.01
C ALA A 129 11.19 11.30 10.59
N ILE A 130 10.08 10.75 10.07
CA ILE A 130 10.04 10.16 8.72
C ILE A 130 10.11 11.27 7.66
N VAL A 131 9.33 12.33 7.85
CA VAL A 131 9.30 13.54 7.03
C VAL A 131 9.66 14.74 7.92
N PRO A 132 10.93 15.15 7.98
CA PRO A 132 11.36 16.25 8.85
C PRO A 132 10.63 17.58 8.58
N ALA A 133 10.25 17.83 7.32
CA ALA A 133 9.51 19.03 6.91
C ALA A 133 8.11 19.12 7.54
N ASP A 134 7.52 18.00 7.95
CA ASP A 134 6.20 17.97 8.60
C ASP A 134 6.29 18.36 10.09
N GLY A 135 7.50 18.55 10.63
CA GLY A 135 7.77 18.86 12.03
C GLY A 135 8.23 17.63 12.84
N GLY A 136 8.32 17.81 14.16
CA GLY A 136 8.76 16.73 15.07
C GLY A 136 7.73 15.62 15.26
N ILE A 137 8.18 14.51 15.87
CA ILE A 137 7.41 13.27 16.07
C ILE A 137 6.11 13.42 16.88
N SER A 138 6.00 14.48 17.70
CA SER A 138 4.82 14.75 18.52
C SER A 138 3.72 15.54 17.79
N ARG A 139 3.96 15.92 16.53
CA ARG A 139 3.04 16.77 15.76
C ARG A 139 2.08 15.91 14.95
N ILE A 140 0.78 16.16 15.13
CA ILE A 140 -0.26 15.67 14.23
C ILE A 140 -0.32 16.60 13.03
N ARG A 141 -0.22 16.07 11.80
CA ARG A 141 -0.40 16.85 10.58
C ARG A 141 -1.83 17.42 10.59
N LYS A 142 -1.96 18.74 10.57
CA LYS A 142 -3.25 19.39 10.37
C LYS A 142 -3.61 19.25 8.89
N VAL A 143 -4.76 18.65 8.61
CA VAL A 143 -5.34 18.57 7.26
C VAL A 143 -5.93 19.94 6.91
#